data_AF-A0A945X4X4-F1
#
_entry.id   AF-A0A945X4X4-F1
#
_cell.length_a   1.000
_cell.length_b   1.000
_cell.length_c   1.000
_cell.angle_alpha   90.00
_cell.angle_beta   90.00
_cell.angle_gamma   90.00
#
_symmetry.space_group_name_H-M   'P 1'
#
loop_
_entity.id
_entity.type
_entity.pdbx_description
1 polymer ?
#
loop_
_entity_poly.entity_id
_entity_poly.type
_entity_poly.pdbx_seq_one_letter_code
_entity_poly.pdbx_strand_id
1 'polypeptide(L)'
;MRKALQILLLPAVFLASTWAADYKAIEPAEGYAHDRWQTQPADLVQQFRAYTVSFDGRDDNDGDGDADCWGLPEWVAYEIRSHDGLAKGPKRPGTWLTDRELAKQGIAPKDDTYRNSGYDRGHMCMKQIAWRLGAAADWNTHTVLNACPQLHKFNAGIWLDMEFKTQNWADEYGAVWVICGPVIRDRKPIQFIGDEGEMRIPVPDGFFKIVAKQDEDGVDVVAFLYPHEDIQKVDGRYDHRRYVVPVDQIEEATGLDFLTVLPDEMEEKLESETDTEDWEWGNGVRPNTRRRGTALTPSDVTYYVSTGTSKKFHKPTCRYAKPLEEPGVLKFESREDALAAGKEPCKVCKP
;
A
#
# COMPACT_ATOMS: atom_id res chain seq x y z
N MET A 1 -19.81 -52.92 57.09
CA MET A 1 -18.54 -52.77 56.34
C MET A 1 -18.83 -53.13 54.89
N ARG A 2 -18.66 -52.33 53.83
CA ARG A 2 -18.17 -50.97 53.56
C ARG A 2 -19.08 -50.42 52.44
N LYS A 3 -19.55 -49.17 52.54
CA LYS A 3 -20.23 -48.49 51.42
C LYS A 3 -19.17 -48.17 50.36
N ALA A 4 -19.33 -48.69 49.14
CA ALA A 4 -18.47 -48.34 48.01
C ALA A 4 -18.88 -46.95 47.50
N LEU A 5 -17.97 -45.99 47.62
CA LEU A 5 -18.11 -44.64 47.08
C LEU A 5 -17.74 -44.71 45.59
N GLN A 6 -18.73 -44.67 44.71
CA GLN A 6 -18.52 -44.55 43.27
C GLN A 6 -18.16 -43.09 42.97
N ILE A 7 -16.87 -42.81 42.83
CA ILE A 7 -16.37 -41.52 42.34
C ILE A 7 -16.65 -41.50 40.83
N LEU A 8 -17.70 -40.78 40.43
CA LEU A 8 -17.92 -40.37 39.05
C LEU A 8 -16.79 -39.41 38.66
N LEU A 9 -15.80 -39.91 37.92
CA LEU A 9 -14.89 -39.09 37.14
C LEU A 9 -15.72 -38.46 36.00
N LEU A 10 -16.15 -37.22 36.20
CA LEU A 10 -16.61 -36.37 35.11
C LEU A 10 -15.43 -36.20 34.13
N PRO A 11 -15.60 -36.47 32.83
CA PRO A 11 -14.58 -36.10 31.87
C PRO A 11 -14.50 -34.58 31.88
N ALA A 12 -13.32 -34.06 32.25
CA ALA A 12 -12.99 -32.67 32.04
C ALA A 12 -13.03 -32.43 30.53
N VAL A 13 -14.14 -31.87 30.05
CA VAL A 13 -14.21 -31.30 28.71
C VAL A 13 -13.28 -30.10 28.73
N PHE A 14 -12.03 -30.32 28.32
CA PHE A 14 -11.21 -29.23 27.83
C PHE A 14 -11.91 -28.69 26.58
N LEU A 15 -12.66 -27.61 26.76
CA LEU A 15 -13.00 -26.70 25.68
C LEU A 15 -11.67 -26.09 25.21
N ALA A 16 -10.96 -26.82 24.35
CA ALA A 16 -10.01 -26.21 23.45
C ALA A 16 -10.84 -25.33 22.53
N SER A 17 -10.88 -24.03 22.82
CA SER A 17 -11.41 -23.04 21.89
C SER A 17 -10.49 -23.03 20.67
N THR A 18 -10.80 -23.85 19.69
CA THR A 18 -10.25 -23.74 18.34
C THR A 18 -10.89 -22.52 17.71
N TRP A 19 -10.35 -21.34 17.99
CA TRP A 19 -10.57 -20.18 17.12
C TRP A 19 -9.78 -20.48 15.85
N ALA A 20 -10.36 -21.28 14.95
CA ALA A 20 -10.09 -21.09 13.54
C ALA A 20 -10.35 -19.61 13.31
N ALA A 21 -9.31 -18.85 12.93
CA ALA A 21 -9.51 -17.46 12.59
C ALA A 21 -10.33 -17.46 11.30
N ASP A 22 -11.65 -17.47 11.43
CA ASP A 22 -12.52 -17.25 10.29
C ASP A 22 -12.29 -15.80 9.83
N TYR A 23 -12.41 -15.56 8.52
CA TYR A 23 -12.39 -14.19 8.01
C TYR A 23 -13.34 -13.33 8.84
N LYS A 24 -12.87 -12.18 9.32
CA LYS A 24 -13.78 -11.18 9.86
C LYS A 24 -14.65 -10.69 8.70
N ALA A 25 -15.93 -10.43 8.98
CA ALA A 25 -16.92 -10.04 7.99
C ALA A 25 -16.30 -9.14 6.91
N ILE A 26 -16.32 -9.67 5.70
CA ILE A 26 -15.71 -9.08 4.53
C ILE A 26 -16.71 -8.07 3.99
N GLU A 27 -16.70 -6.87 4.57
CA GLU A 27 -17.52 -5.75 4.11
C GLU A 27 -16.59 -4.70 3.48
N PRO A 28 -16.72 -4.45 2.17
CA PRO A 28 -16.03 -3.35 1.50
C PRO A 28 -16.20 -2.05 2.29
N ALA A 29 -15.16 -1.22 2.38
CA ALA A 29 -15.29 0.05 3.07
C ALA A 29 -16.29 0.95 2.34
N GLU A 30 -17.29 1.44 3.07
CA GLU A 30 -18.33 2.29 2.49
C GLU A 30 -17.72 3.52 1.81
N GLY A 31 -18.12 3.74 0.55
CA GLY A 31 -17.66 4.84 -0.27
C GLY A 31 -16.25 4.69 -0.84
N TYR A 32 -15.53 3.58 -0.59
CA TYR A 32 -14.24 3.30 -1.24
C TYR A 32 -14.45 2.63 -2.59
N ALA A 33 -13.67 3.06 -3.58
CA ALA A 33 -13.62 2.49 -4.92
C ALA A 33 -12.24 1.84 -5.11
N HIS A 34 -12.02 0.69 -4.48
CA HIS A 34 -10.71 0.02 -4.48
C HIS A 34 -10.24 -0.36 -5.89
N ASP A 35 -11.16 -0.82 -6.72
CA ASP A 35 -10.93 -1.19 -8.12
C ASP A 35 -11.52 -0.15 -9.08
N ARG A 36 -11.21 1.12 -8.81
CA ARG A 36 -11.80 2.25 -9.57
C ARG A 36 -11.42 2.24 -11.04
N TRP A 37 -10.16 1.94 -11.32
CA TRP A 37 -9.58 2.04 -12.66
C TRP A 37 -9.72 0.76 -13.48
N GLN A 38 -10.20 -0.32 -12.85
CA GLN A 38 -10.43 -1.63 -13.45
C GLN A 38 -9.16 -2.26 -14.03
N THR A 39 -9.19 -3.58 -14.15
CA THR A 39 -8.12 -4.39 -14.75
C THR A 39 -8.78 -5.61 -15.37
N GLN A 40 -8.36 -5.96 -16.58
CA GLN A 40 -8.87 -7.12 -17.32
C GLN A 40 -7.71 -8.04 -17.74
N PRO A 41 -7.94 -9.35 -17.90
CA PRO A 41 -9.09 -10.08 -17.37
C PRO A 41 -9.17 -9.98 -15.83
N ALA A 42 -10.37 -10.24 -15.33
CA ALA A 42 -10.65 -10.35 -13.91
C ALA A 42 -11.29 -11.70 -13.68
N ASP A 43 -10.69 -12.46 -12.78
CA ASP A 43 -10.90 -13.89 -12.70
C ASP A 43 -11.66 -14.23 -11.41
N LEU A 44 -11.04 -14.84 -10.41
CA LEU A 44 -11.70 -15.05 -9.11
C LEU A 44 -11.66 -13.79 -8.24
N VAL A 45 -12.56 -12.85 -8.53
CA VAL A 45 -12.64 -11.58 -7.80
C VAL A 45 -13.17 -11.77 -6.37
N GLN A 46 -12.39 -11.33 -5.38
CA GLN A 46 -12.83 -11.17 -4.00
C GLN A 46 -12.62 -9.74 -3.53
N GLN A 47 -13.62 -9.18 -2.85
CA GLN A 47 -13.53 -7.83 -2.30
C GLN A 47 -13.32 -7.91 -0.79
N PHE A 48 -12.25 -7.32 -0.29
CA PHE A 48 -12.00 -7.10 1.13
C PHE A 48 -12.31 -5.67 1.54
N ARG A 49 -12.35 -5.42 2.84
CA ARG A 49 -12.58 -4.07 3.38
C ARG A 49 -11.59 -3.03 2.85
N ALA A 50 -10.36 -3.42 2.51
CA ALA A 50 -9.28 -2.50 2.14
C ALA A 50 -8.73 -2.68 0.73
N TYR A 51 -9.17 -3.69 -0.01
CA TYR A 51 -8.66 -4.00 -1.34
C TYR A 51 -9.62 -4.95 -2.07
N THR A 52 -9.55 -4.94 -3.39
CA THR A 52 -10.10 -5.98 -4.26
C THR A 52 -8.94 -6.83 -4.76
N VAL A 53 -9.14 -8.14 -4.90
CA VAL A 53 -8.16 -9.05 -5.52
C VAL A 53 -8.85 -9.80 -6.66
N SER A 54 -8.21 -9.86 -7.82
CA SER A 54 -8.43 -10.94 -8.78
C SER A 54 -7.43 -12.03 -8.47
N PHE A 55 -7.95 -13.20 -8.08
CA PHE A 55 -7.12 -14.35 -7.80
C PHE A 55 -7.13 -15.29 -9.00
N ASP A 56 -5.94 -15.74 -9.35
CA ASP A 56 -5.70 -16.57 -10.52
C ASP A 56 -6.48 -17.89 -10.43
N GLY A 57 -7.34 -18.12 -11.41
CA GLY A 57 -8.34 -19.18 -11.45
C GLY A 57 -7.86 -20.37 -12.26
N ARG A 58 -8.75 -20.97 -13.04
CA ARG A 58 -8.45 -22.17 -13.86
C ARG A 58 -8.63 -21.90 -15.35
N ASP A 59 -8.62 -20.62 -15.71
CA ASP A 59 -8.55 -20.21 -17.09
C ASP A 59 -7.19 -20.59 -17.70
N ASP A 60 -7.14 -20.49 -19.02
CA ASP A 60 -6.00 -20.79 -19.88
C ASP A 60 -5.82 -19.52 -20.71
N ASN A 61 -5.31 -18.48 -20.05
CA ASN A 61 -5.29 -17.12 -20.59
C ASN A 61 -4.25 -16.97 -21.70
N ASP A 62 -3.25 -17.86 -21.76
CA ASP A 62 -2.27 -17.90 -22.85
C ASP A 62 -2.57 -18.94 -23.94
N GLY A 63 -3.60 -19.77 -23.74
CA GLY A 63 -4.07 -20.76 -24.71
C GLY A 63 -3.09 -21.91 -24.91
N ASP A 64 -2.22 -22.19 -23.94
CA ASP A 64 -1.22 -23.26 -23.99
C ASP A 64 -1.81 -24.64 -23.63
N GLY A 65 -3.05 -24.65 -23.12
CA GLY A 65 -3.82 -25.84 -22.78
C GLY A 65 -3.67 -26.31 -21.34
N ASP A 66 -2.85 -25.63 -20.52
CA ASP A 66 -2.77 -25.82 -19.08
C ASP A 66 -3.57 -24.73 -18.33
N ALA A 67 -4.04 -25.05 -17.12
CA ALA A 67 -4.75 -24.07 -16.31
C ALA A 67 -3.74 -23.16 -15.59
N ASP A 68 -3.91 -21.85 -15.69
CA ASP A 68 -2.99 -20.84 -15.17
C ASP A 68 -2.95 -20.75 -13.64
N CYS A 69 -3.76 -21.55 -12.94
CA CYS A 69 -3.91 -21.62 -11.48
C CYS A 69 -2.63 -21.70 -10.63
N TRP A 70 -1.90 -20.59 -10.48
CA TRP A 70 -0.60 -20.54 -9.83
C TRP A 70 -0.71 -20.35 -8.30
N GLY A 71 -1.91 -20.10 -7.79
CA GLY A 71 -2.11 -19.84 -6.36
C GLY A 71 -1.53 -18.50 -5.94
N LEU A 72 -1.55 -17.52 -6.84
CA LEU A 72 -1.15 -16.14 -6.65
C LEU A 72 -2.33 -15.21 -7.00
N PRO A 73 -2.38 -13.99 -6.46
CA PRO A 73 -3.21 -12.95 -7.05
C PRO A 73 -2.65 -12.59 -8.44
N GLU A 74 -3.52 -12.43 -9.44
CA GLU A 74 -3.15 -11.79 -10.71
C GLU A 74 -2.85 -10.30 -10.45
N TRP A 75 -3.79 -9.67 -9.74
CA TRP A 75 -3.68 -8.28 -9.33
C TRP A 75 -4.48 -8.03 -8.05
N VAL A 76 -4.05 -7.00 -7.32
CA VAL A 76 -4.71 -6.48 -6.13
C VAL A 76 -4.82 -4.97 -6.29
N ALA A 77 -6.05 -4.46 -6.19
CA ALA A 77 -6.38 -3.05 -6.34
C ALA A 77 -6.88 -2.45 -5.03
N TYR A 78 -6.42 -1.23 -4.70
CA TYR A 78 -6.89 -0.51 -3.52
C TYR A 78 -6.73 1.01 -3.61
N GLU A 79 -7.78 1.70 -3.17
CA GLU A 79 -7.75 3.12 -2.83
C GLU A 79 -7.11 3.36 -1.45
N ILE A 80 -6.16 4.31 -1.40
CA ILE A 80 -5.60 4.86 -0.18
C ILE A 80 -6.09 6.30 -0.06
N ARG A 81 -6.82 6.62 1.01
CA ARG A 81 -7.16 8.01 1.36
C ARG A 81 -6.17 8.59 2.34
N SER A 82 -6.01 9.91 2.29
CA SER A 82 -5.28 10.68 3.29
C SER A 82 -5.78 10.33 4.69
N HIS A 83 -4.85 10.26 5.63
CA HIS A 83 -5.17 9.95 7.01
C HIS A 83 -4.29 10.77 7.95
N ASP A 84 -4.95 11.47 8.87
CA ASP A 84 -4.25 12.26 9.86
C ASP A 84 -3.76 11.42 11.04
N GLY A 85 -2.44 11.25 11.13
CA GLY A 85 -1.78 10.75 12.34
C GLY A 85 -2.16 9.32 12.68
N LEU A 86 -2.01 8.41 11.72
CA LEU A 86 -2.31 6.99 11.91
C LEU A 86 -1.48 6.39 13.06
N ALA A 87 -2.18 5.91 14.08
CA ALA A 87 -1.56 5.25 15.22
C ALA A 87 -0.89 3.93 14.81
N LYS A 88 -0.03 3.39 15.69
CA LYS A 88 0.51 2.05 15.51
C LYS A 88 -0.65 1.04 15.42
N GLY A 89 -0.66 0.24 14.35
CA GLY A 89 -1.66 -0.80 14.13
C GLY A 89 -1.63 -1.91 15.19
N PRO A 90 -2.65 -2.79 15.18
CA PRO A 90 -2.74 -3.92 16.09
C PRO A 90 -1.56 -4.88 15.93
N LYS A 91 -1.40 -5.79 16.91
CA LYS A 91 -0.40 -6.85 16.80
C LYS A 91 -0.77 -7.77 15.63
N ARG A 92 0.23 -8.10 14.81
CA ARG A 92 0.11 -9.05 13.70
C ARG A 92 -0.50 -10.38 14.18
N PRO A 93 -1.43 -11.00 13.42
CA PRO A 93 -1.79 -12.40 13.64
C PRO A 93 -0.56 -13.31 13.59
N GLY A 94 -0.61 -14.42 14.34
CA GLY A 94 0.46 -15.41 14.35
C GLY A 94 0.48 -16.34 13.14
N THR A 95 -0.68 -16.53 12.49
CA THR A 95 -0.89 -17.37 11.31
C THR A 95 -1.66 -16.57 10.27
N TRP A 96 -1.43 -16.87 9.00
CA TRP A 96 -2.23 -16.28 7.92
C TRP A 96 -3.50 -17.11 7.70
N LEU A 97 -4.53 -16.43 7.20
CA LEU A 97 -5.80 -17.04 6.85
C LEU A 97 -5.63 -17.85 5.55
N THR A 98 -6.12 -19.09 5.59
CA THR A 98 -6.27 -19.95 4.42
C THR A 98 -7.72 -19.91 3.97
N ASP A 99 -7.97 -19.62 2.70
CA ASP A 99 -9.28 -19.85 2.12
C ASP A 99 -9.52 -21.37 1.97
N ARG A 100 -10.37 -21.92 2.83
CA ARG A 100 -10.56 -23.38 2.90
C ARG A 100 -11.24 -23.95 1.66
N GLU A 101 -12.09 -23.18 1.00
CA GLU A 101 -12.83 -23.67 -0.17
C GLU A 101 -11.94 -23.61 -1.41
N LEU A 102 -11.21 -22.51 -1.63
CA LEU A 102 -10.23 -22.44 -2.72
C LEU A 102 -9.08 -23.43 -2.52
N ALA A 103 -8.62 -23.65 -1.28
CA ALA A 103 -7.59 -24.65 -1.01
C ALA A 103 -8.05 -26.09 -1.27
N LYS A 104 -9.33 -26.43 -1.02
CA LYS A 104 -9.88 -27.74 -1.39
C LYS A 104 -9.97 -27.93 -2.89
N GLN A 105 -10.20 -26.85 -3.63
CA GLN A 105 -10.28 -26.85 -5.09
C GLN A 105 -8.89 -26.85 -5.75
N GLY A 106 -7.81 -26.72 -4.96
CA GLY A 106 -6.45 -26.61 -5.47
C GLY A 106 -6.18 -25.29 -6.17
N ILE A 107 -6.93 -24.23 -5.81
CA ILE A 107 -6.83 -22.90 -6.41
C ILE A 107 -5.96 -21.97 -5.58
N ALA A 108 -6.17 -21.94 -4.27
CA ALA A 108 -5.36 -21.15 -3.36
C ALA A 108 -4.51 -22.05 -2.47
N PRO A 109 -3.29 -21.62 -2.10
CA PRO A 109 -2.46 -22.40 -1.22
C PRO A 109 -2.95 -22.37 0.23
N LYS A 110 -2.41 -23.24 1.07
CA LYS A 110 -2.53 -23.11 2.54
C LYS A 110 -1.43 -22.21 3.08
N ASP A 111 -1.64 -21.65 4.28
CA ASP A 111 -0.59 -20.92 5.01
C ASP A 111 0.70 -21.77 5.16
N ASP A 112 0.55 -23.07 5.39
CA ASP A 112 1.66 -24.01 5.56
C ASP A 112 2.57 -24.11 4.33
N THR A 113 2.07 -23.84 3.13
CA THR A 113 2.85 -23.89 1.86
C THR A 113 4.08 -22.97 1.87
N TYR A 114 4.04 -21.91 2.67
CA TYR A 114 5.15 -20.96 2.82
C TYR A 114 6.14 -21.35 3.92
N ARG A 115 5.85 -22.38 4.73
CA ARG A 115 6.68 -22.80 5.85
C ARG A 115 8.02 -23.33 5.32
N ASN A 116 9.13 -22.89 5.90
CA ASN A 116 10.50 -23.29 5.53
C ASN A 116 10.88 -23.07 4.04
N SER A 117 10.06 -22.36 3.27
CA SER A 117 10.28 -22.12 1.84
C SER A 117 11.47 -21.20 1.54
N GLY A 118 11.90 -20.39 2.52
CA GLY A 118 12.87 -19.31 2.33
C GLY A 118 12.26 -17.99 1.86
N TYR A 119 10.94 -17.95 1.64
CA TYR A 119 10.20 -16.77 1.20
C TYR A 119 9.25 -16.24 2.29
N ASP A 120 9.16 -14.92 2.36
CA ASP A 120 8.12 -14.24 3.12
C ASP A 120 6.78 -14.36 2.38
N ARG A 121 5.70 -14.28 3.16
CA ARG A 121 4.37 -13.95 2.64
C ARG A 121 4.33 -12.44 2.41
N GLY A 122 4.76 -12.01 1.22
CA GLY A 122 4.83 -10.62 0.82
C GLY A 122 3.44 -10.09 0.52
N HIS A 123 3.04 -9.00 1.18
CA HIS A 123 1.69 -8.45 0.98
C HIS A 123 1.61 -7.71 -0.36
N MET A 124 0.46 -7.79 -1.03
CA MET A 124 0.12 -6.88 -2.13
C MET A 124 -0.50 -5.58 -1.59
N CYS A 125 -1.50 -5.69 -0.70
CA CYS A 125 -2.03 -4.61 0.13
C CYS A 125 -1.45 -4.68 1.56
N MET A 126 -0.62 -3.70 1.94
CA MET A 126 0.06 -3.72 3.23
C MET A 126 -0.90 -3.48 4.40
N LYS A 127 -0.64 -4.15 5.53
CA LYS A 127 -1.46 -4.01 6.75
C LYS A 127 -1.62 -2.55 7.22
N GLN A 128 -0.57 -1.72 7.08
CA GLN A 128 -0.58 -0.34 7.58
C GLN A 128 -1.46 0.57 6.72
N ILE A 129 -1.61 0.28 5.42
CA ILE A 129 -2.59 0.92 4.53
C ILE A 129 -3.99 0.50 4.99
N ALA A 130 -4.23 -0.80 5.10
CA ALA A 130 -5.54 -1.33 5.50
C ALA A 130 -5.98 -0.88 6.91
N TRP A 131 -5.03 -0.68 7.83
CA TRP A 131 -5.30 -0.17 9.19
C TRP A 131 -5.98 1.20 9.20
N ARG A 132 -5.84 2.01 8.13
CA ARG A 132 -6.61 3.26 7.94
C ARG A 132 -8.13 3.03 7.96
N LEU A 133 -8.56 1.80 7.68
CA LEU A 133 -9.96 1.37 7.64
C LEU A 133 -10.36 0.51 8.86
N GLY A 134 -9.47 0.40 9.85
CA GLY A 134 -9.70 -0.24 11.14
C GLY A 134 -9.13 -1.65 11.27
N ALA A 135 -9.35 -2.26 12.43
CA ALA A 135 -8.68 -3.51 12.84
C ALA A 135 -9.11 -4.72 11.99
N ALA A 136 -10.34 -4.70 11.47
CA ALA A 136 -10.83 -5.75 10.60
C ALA A 136 -10.12 -5.72 9.24
N ALA A 137 -9.92 -4.53 8.68
CA ALA A 137 -9.18 -4.34 7.43
C ALA A 137 -7.72 -4.78 7.56
N ASP A 138 -7.00 -4.34 8.61
CA ASP A 138 -5.63 -4.81 8.90
C ASP A 138 -5.57 -6.35 9.00
N TRP A 139 -6.50 -6.95 9.75
CA TRP A 139 -6.55 -8.40 9.91
C TRP A 139 -6.75 -9.13 8.59
N ASN A 140 -7.64 -8.62 7.74
CA ASN A 140 -7.97 -9.21 6.44
C ASN A 140 -6.85 -9.08 5.40
N THR A 141 -5.78 -8.33 5.67
CA THR A 141 -4.57 -8.37 4.82
C THR A 141 -3.72 -9.62 5.02
N HIS A 142 -3.93 -10.35 6.12
CA HIS A 142 -3.19 -11.56 6.48
C HIS A 142 -3.87 -12.81 5.94
N THR A 143 -4.14 -12.84 4.63
CA THR A 143 -4.64 -14.00 3.91
C THR A 143 -3.73 -14.36 2.76
N VAL A 144 -3.60 -15.65 2.47
CA VAL A 144 -2.82 -16.14 1.31
C VAL A 144 -3.28 -15.54 -0.02
N LEU A 145 -4.53 -15.05 -0.11
CA LEU A 145 -5.05 -14.37 -1.31
C LEU A 145 -4.42 -12.99 -1.55
N ASN A 146 -3.76 -12.42 -0.54
CA ASN A 146 -3.05 -11.14 -0.60
C ASN A 146 -1.53 -11.34 -0.49
N ALA A 147 -1.04 -12.56 -0.75
CA ALA A 147 0.34 -12.94 -0.55
C ALA A 147 0.99 -13.49 -1.83
N CYS A 148 2.23 -13.07 -2.07
CA CYS A 148 3.14 -13.74 -2.99
C CYS A 148 4.43 -14.15 -2.27
N PRO A 149 5.14 -15.19 -2.74
CA PRO A 149 6.49 -15.51 -2.26
C PRO A 149 7.44 -14.35 -2.54
N GLN A 150 7.92 -13.68 -1.48
CA GLN A 150 8.88 -12.59 -1.60
C GLN A 150 10.18 -12.89 -0.85
N LEU A 151 11.32 -12.59 -1.46
CA LEU A 151 12.62 -12.57 -0.80
C LEU A 151 12.56 -11.58 0.37
N HIS A 152 13.05 -11.99 1.53
CA HIS A 152 12.96 -11.16 2.73
C HIS A 152 13.53 -9.75 2.53
N LYS A 153 14.67 -9.63 1.83
CA LYS A 153 15.30 -8.35 1.56
C LYS A 153 14.54 -7.48 0.57
N PHE A 154 13.80 -8.08 -0.36
CA PHE A 154 12.88 -7.37 -1.25
C PHE A 154 11.68 -6.84 -0.46
N ASN A 155 10.98 -7.76 0.24
CA ASN A 155 9.78 -7.48 1.05
C ASN A 155 10.04 -6.41 2.12
N ALA A 156 11.07 -6.60 2.96
CA ALA A 156 11.43 -5.65 4.03
C ALA A 156 12.26 -4.45 3.54
N GLY A 157 12.62 -4.44 2.25
CA GLY A 157 13.45 -3.45 1.60
C GLY A 157 12.64 -2.50 0.72
N ILE A 158 12.88 -2.56 -0.58
CA ILE A 158 12.31 -1.61 -1.54
C ILE A 158 10.79 -1.71 -1.65
N TRP A 159 10.22 -2.92 -1.51
CA TRP A 159 8.77 -3.10 -1.58
C TRP A 159 8.07 -2.35 -0.45
N LEU A 160 8.51 -2.57 0.79
CA LEU A 160 8.01 -1.83 1.96
C LEU A 160 8.25 -0.31 1.86
N ASP A 161 9.37 0.12 1.28
CA ASP A 161 9.62 1.55 1.06
C ASP A 161 8.62 2.15 0.06
N MET A 162 8.30 1.42 -1.01
CA MET A 162 7.28 1.80 -2.00
C MET A 162 5.88 1.84 -1.38
N GLU A 163 5.53 0.89 -0.51
CA GLU A 163 4.25 0.90 0.21
C GLU A 163 4.12 2.13 1.12
N PHE A 164 5.19 2.54 1.81
CA PHE A 164 5.18 3.81 2.54
C PHE A 164 5.15 5.03 1.62
N LYS A 165 5.73 4.93 0.43
CA LYS A 165 5.71 6.00 -0.56
C LYS A 165 4.30 6.27 -1.09
N THR A 166 3.54 5.24 -1.47
CA THR A 166 2.15 5.41 -1.88
C THR A 166 1.27 5.92 -0.74
N GLN A 167 1.56 5.48 0.50
CA GLN A 167 0.89 6.03 1.67
C GLN A 167 1.15 7.54 1.83
N ASN A 168 2.38 8.00 1.64
CA ASN A 168 2.72 9.43 1.72
C ASN A 168 2.07 10.22 0.58
N TRP A 169 2.01 9.66 -0.63
CA TRP A 169 1.29 10.28 -1.75
C TRP A 169 -0.21 10.40 -1.48
N ALA A 170 -0.83 9.42 -0.84
CA ALA A 170 -2.23 9.54 -0.42
C ALA A 170 -2.44 10.69 0.59
N ASP A 171 -1.49 10.86 1.52
CA ASP A 171 -1.54 11.93 2.51
C ASP A 171 -1.31 13.32 1.90
N GLU A 172 -0.54 13.40 0.81
CA GLU A 172 -0.27 14.64 0.07
C GLU A 172 -1.41 15.00 -0.89
N TYR A 173 -1.84 14.06 -1.74
CA TYR A 173 -2.80 14.28 -2.81
C TYR A 173 -4.26 14.07 -2.40
N GLY A 174 -4.50 13.76 -1.12
CA GLY A 174 -5.84 13.46 -0.60
C GLY A 174 -6.28 12.01 -0.84
N ALA A 175 -5.98 11.42 -2.01
CA ALA A 175 -6.13 10.00 -2.29
C ALA A 175 -5.22 9.54 -3.44
N VAL A 176 -4.89 8.26 -3.44
CA VAL A 176 -4.31 7.55 -4.60
C VAL A 176 -4.96 6.18 -4.75
N TRP A 177 -4.95 5.65 -5.97
CA TRP A 177 -5.37 4.28 -6.28
C TRP A 177 -4.14 3.48 -6.68
N VAL A 178 -4.06 2.25 -6.21
CA VAL A 178 -2.93 1.36 -6.46
C VAL A 178 -3.45 0.06 -7.05
N ILE A 179 -2.83 -0.38 -8.15
CA ILE A 179 -2.96 -1.74 -8.70
C ILE A 179 -1.58 -2.38 -8.63
N CYS A 180 -1.47 -3.60 -8.10
CA CYS A 180 -0.19 -4.30 -8.01
C CYS A 180 -0.36 -5.82 -8.07
N GLY A 181 0.69 -6.50 -8.52
CA GLY A 181 0.70 -7.94 -8.64
C GLY A 181 2.09 -8.51 -8.90
N PRO A 182 2.22 -9.84 -8.95
CA PRO A 182 3.43 -10.52 -9.37
C PRO A 182 3.64 -10.40 -10.88
N VAL A 183 4.87 -10.67 -11.32
CA VAL A 183 5.20 -10.87 -12.74
C VAL A 183 5.91 -12.23 -12.86
N ILE A 184 5.40 -13.08 -13.74
CA ILE A 184 6.03 -14.34 -14.15
C ILE A 184 6.50 -14.15 -15.58
N ARG A 185 7.81 -14.07 -15.79
CA ARG A 185 8.37 -13.73 -17.09
C ARG A 185 8.00 -14.81 -18.12
N ASP A 186 7.51 -14.37 -19.27
CA ASP A 186 7.09 -15.25 -20.38
C ASP A 186 6.06 -16.33 -19.96
N ARG A 187 5.33 -16.10 -18.86
CA ARG A 187 4.43 -17.08 -18.22
C ARG A 187 5.10 -18.43 -17.91
N LYS A 188 6.43 -18.42 -17.71
CA LYS A 188 7.24 -19.63 -17.50
C LYS A 188 7.90 -19.61 -16.12
N PRO A 189 7.21 -20.08 -15.08
CA PRO A 189 7.78 -20.13 -13.74
C PRO A 189 8.98 -21.09 -13.67
N ILE A 190 10.12 -20.57 -13.20
CA ILE A 190 11.37 -21.33 -13.09
C ILE A 190 11.65 -21.85 -11.67
N GLN A 191 10.91 -21.35 -10.68
CA GLN A 191 11.07 -21.71 -9.28
C GLN A 191 9.71 -21.72 -8.59
N PHE A 192 9.55 -22.61 -7.61
CA PHE A 192 8.32 -22.73 -6.83
C PHE A 192 8.61 -22.99 -5.36
N ILE A 193 7.63 -22.67 -4.52
CA ILE A 193 7.53 -23.13 -3.13
C ILE A 193 6.44 -24.21 -2.99
N GLY A 194 6.30 -24.76 -1.79
CA GLY A 194 5.39 -25.87 -1.46
C GLY A 194 6.12 -27.20 -1.34
N ASP A 195 5.84 -27.92 -0.24
CA ASP A 195 6.40 -29.25 0.02
C ASP A 195 5.70 -30.33 -0.82
N GLU A 196 6.24 -31.55 -0.79
CA GLU A 196 5.63 -32.70 -1.49
C GLU A 196 4.18 -32.93 -1.03
N GLY A 197 3.25 -32.95 -1.98
CA GLY A 197 1.81 -33.12 -1.72
C GLY A 197 1.07 -31.81 -1.42
N GLU A 198 1.75 -30.67 -1.43
CA GLU A 198 1.12 -29.34 -1.38
C GLU A 198 0.94 -28.74 -2.79
N MET A 199 0.12 -27.69 -2.87
CA MET A 199 0.04 -26.87 -4.08
C MET A 199 1.40 -26.21 -4.29
N ARG A 200 1.93 -26.30 -5.52
CA ARG A 200 3.16 -25.58 -5.87
C ARG A 200 2.80 -24.17 -6.29
N ILE A 201 3.43 -23.20 -5.67
CA ILE A 201 3.22 -21.78 -5.98
C ILE A 201 4.50 -21.27 -6.64
N PRO A 202 4.44 -20.66 -7.82
CA PRO A 202 5.63 -20.11 -8.45
C PRO A 202 6.16 -18.93 -7.66
N VAL A 203 7.48 -18.76 -7.70
CA VAL A 203 8.15 -17.58 -7.16
C VAL A 203 8.18 -16.53 -8.28
N PRO A 204 7.59 -15.34 -8.09
CA PRO A 204 7.59 -14.29 -9.11
C PRO A 204 8.99 -13.85 -9.54
N ASP A 205 9.16 -13.51 -10.81
CA ASP A 205 10.38 -12.88 -11.35
C ASP A 205 10.49 -11.40 -10.96
N GLY A 206 9.34 -10.77 -10.71
CA GLY A 206 9.21 -9.37 -10.38
C GLY A 206 7.85 -9.04 -9.77
N PHE A 207 7.68 -7.78 -9.44
CA PHE A 207 6.42 -7.23 -8.95
C PHE A 207 6.19 -5.87 -9.58
N PHE A 208 4.94 -5.60 -9.94
CA PHE A 208 4.55 -4.31 -10.47
C PHE A 208 3.72 -3.51 -9.47
N LYS A 209 3.70 -2.18 -9.65
CA LYS A 209 2.76 -1.30 -8.97
C LYS A 209 2.43 -0.12 -9.88
N ILE A 210 1.16 0.04 -10.19
CA ILE A 210 0.59 1.19 -10.91
C ILE A 210 -0.11 2.05 -9.87
N VAL A 211 0.19 3.35 -9.85
CA VAL A 211 -0.38 4.31 -8.91
C VAL A 211 -1.01 5.45 -9.70
N ALA A 212 -2.30 5.69 -9.45
CA ALA A 212 -3.05 6.77 -10.06
C ALA A 212 -3.46 7.81 -9.03
N LYS A 213 -3.37 9.09 -9.39
CA LYS A 213 -4.01 10.21 -8.67
C LYS A 213 -5.00 10.90 -9.62
N GLN A 214 -5.98 11.58 -9.04
CA GLN A 214 -6.92 12.39 -9.82
C GLN A 214 -7.23 13.67 -9.07
N ASP A 215 -7.20 14.78 -9.80
CA ASP A 215 -7.57 16.12 -9.34
C ASP A 215 -8.45 16.83 -10.39
N GLU A 216 -8.51 18.16 -10.35
CA GLU A 216 -9.30 18.97 -11.29
C GLU A 216 -8.72 18.99 -12.71
N ASP A 217 -7.41 18.75 -12.85
CA ASP A 217 -6.68 18.84 -14.12
C ASP A 217 -6.70 17.51 -14.89
N GLY A 218 -6.89 16.40 -14.19
CA GLY A 218 -7.07 15.09 -14.83
C GLY A 218 -6.67 13.91 -13.96
N VAL A 219 -6.31 12.81 -14.64
CA VAL A 219 -5.78 11.59 -14.04
C VAL A 219 -4.31 11.52 -14.39
N ASP A 220 -3.46 11.30 -13.40
CA ASP A 220 -2.04 11.03 -13.60
C ASP A 220 -1.72 9.62 -13.10
N VAL A 221 -0.84 8.94 -13.82
CA VAL A 221 -0.43 7.56 -13.52
C VAL A 221 1.09 7.49 -13.46
N VAL A 222 1.60 6.72 -12.50
CA VAL A 222 3.00 6.28 -12.48
C VAL A 222 3.05 4.77 -12.23
N ALA A 223 3.82 4.09 -13.06
CA ALA A 223 3.97 2.64 -13.03
C ALA A 223 5.40 2.24 -12.68
N PHE A 224 5.53 1.13 -11.95
CA PHE A 224 6.79 0.58 -11.50
C PHE A 224 6.87 -0.91 -11.78
N LEU A 225 8.02 -1.37 -12.25
CA LEU A 225 8.36 -2.78 -12.40
C LEU A 225 9.66 -3.10 -11.66
N TYR A 226 9.54 -3.84 -10.56
CA TYR A 226 10.68 -4.20 -9.72
C TYR A 226 11.13 -5.63 -10.00
N PRO A 227 12.44 -5.87 -10.28
CA PRO A 227 12.98 -7.22 -10.28
C PRO A 227 12.94 -7.81 -8.87
N HIS A 228 12.61 -9.09 -8.77
CA HIS A 228 12.48 -9.79 -7.49
C HIS A 228 13.87 -10.20 -6.93
N GLU A 229 14.63 -9.19 -6.48
CA GLU A 229 16.00 -9.36 -5.99
C GLU A 229 16.32 -8.42 -4.81
N ASP A 230 17.52 -8.54 -4.24
CA ASP A 230 18.03 -7.64 -3.20
C ASP A 230 18.49 -6.30 -3.80
N ILE A 231 17.54 -5.40 -4.00
CA ILE A 231 17.82 -4.06 -4.52
C ILE A 231 18.57 -3.23 -3.45
N GLN A 232 19.73 -2.69 -3.82
CA GLN A 232 20.55 -1.91 -2.90
C GLN A 232 20.15 -0.44 -2.87
N LYS A 233 20.31 0.16 -1.69
CA LYS A 233 20.16 1.60 -1.49
C LYS A 233 21.34 2.35 -2.08
N VAL A 234 21.08 3.51 -2.64
CA VAL A 234 22.09 4.50 -3.05
C VAL A 234 22.01 5.66 -2.06
N ASP A 235 23.14 6.01 -1.44
CA ASP A 235 23.22 7.06 -0.40
C ASP A 235 22.18 6.89 0.74
N GLY A 236 21.91 5.63 1.12
CA GLY A 236 21.01 5.30 2.23
C GLY A 236 19.52 5.32 1.90
N ARG A 237 19.13 5.54 0.63
CA ARG A 237 17.74 5.55 0.15
C ARG A 237 17.52 4.62 -1.04
N TYR A 238 16.29 4.16 -1.23
CA TYR A 238 15.89 3.51 -2.48
C TYR A 238 15.56 4.57 -3.53
N ASP A 239 15.99 4.33 -4.76
CA ASP A 239 15.69 5.20 -5.88
C ASP A 239 14.67 4.52 -6.79
N HIS A 240 13.39 4.73 -6.45
CA HIS A 240 12.26 4.14 -7.17
C HIS A 240 12.17 4.59 -8.63
N ARG A 241 12.74 5.75 -8.98
CA ARG A 241 12.74 6.25 -10.37
C ARG A 241 13.45 5.33 -11.35
N ARG A 242 14.39 4.51 -10.87
CA ARG A 242 15.11 3.53 -11.69
C ARG A 242 14.23 2.37 -12.17
N TYR A 243 13.04 2.25 -11.61
CA TYR A 243 12.09 1.18 -11.87
C TYR A 243 10.78 1.70 -12.47
N VAL A 244 10.73 2.98 -12.83
CA VAL A 244 9.58 3.55 -13.54
C VAL A 244 9.56 3.01 -14.97
N VAL A 245 8.39 2.55 -15.39
CA VAL A 245 8.12 2.00 -16.71
C VAL A 245 6.75 2.50 -17.19
N PRO A 246 6.48 2.49 -18.51
CA PRO A 246 5.11 2.66 -19.02
C PRO A 246 4.19 1.55 -18.50
N VAL A 247 2.89 1.80 -18.43
CA VAL A 247 1.90 0.76 -18.11
C VAL A 247 1.90 -0.32 -19.19
N ASP A 248 2.04 0.05 -20.48
CA ASP A 248 2.18 -0.89 -21.62
C ASP A 248 3.23 -1.98 -21.35
N GLN A 249 4.33 -1.62 -20.68
CA GLN A 249 5.40 -2.57 -20.38
C GLN A 249 4.98 -3.58 -19.29
N ILE A 250 4.10 -3.18 -18.38
CA ILE A 250 3.53 -4.09 -17.38
C ILE A 250 2.52 -5.00 -18.07
N GLU A 251 1.68 -4.48 -18.96
CA GLU A 251 0.72 -5.26 -19.75
C GLU A 251 1.40 -6.33 -20.60
N GLU A 252 2.48 -5.97 -21.31
CA GLU A 252 3.29 -6.94 -22.05
C GLU A 252 3.84 -8.05 -21.12
N ALA A 253 4.20 -7.69 -19.89
CA ALA A 253 4.80 -8.61 -18.93
C ALA A 253 3.79 -9.52 -18.21
N THR A 254 2.53 -9.12 -18.10
CA THR A 254 1.48 -9.84 -17.36
C THR A 254 0.40 -10.45 -18.27
N GLY A 255 0.17 -9.84 -19.44
CA GLY A 255 -1.01 -10.09 -20.27
C GLY A 255 -2.30 -9.54 -19.67
N LEU A 256 -2.20 -8.58 -18.75
CA LEU A 256 -3.32 -7.80 -18.24
C LEU A 256 -3.47 -6.51 -19.04
N ASP A 257 -4.65 -5.92 -18.94
CA ASP A 257 -5.08 -4.65 -19.53
C ASP A 257 -5.55 -3.75 -18.36
N PHE A 258 -4.89 -2.62 -18.16
CA PHE A 258 -5.15 -1.72 -17.02
C PHE A 258 -5.98 -0.53 -17.47
N LEU A 259 -6.49 0.24 -16.51
CA LEU A 259 -7.21 1.50 -16.79
C LEU A 259 -8.45 1.41 -17.71
N THR A 260 -8.90 0.20 -18.09
CA THR A 260 -10.04 -0.16 -18.99
C THR A 260 -11.38 0.54 -18.77
N VAL A 261 -11.53 1.30 -17.69
CA VAL A 261 -12.68 2.20 -17.49
C VAL A 261 -12.54 3.52 -18.24
N LEU A 262 -11.33 3.87 -18.67
CA LEU A 262 -11.01 5.10 -19.39
C LEU A 262 -11.40 4.96 -20.88
N PRO A 263 -11.64 6.09 -21.58
CA PRO A 263 -11.75 6.06 -23.04
C PRO A 263 -10.39 5.72 -23.68
N ASP A 264 -10.40 4.92 -24.74
CA ASP A 264 -9.21 4.40 -25.44
C ASP A 264 -8.14 5.48 -25.70
N GLU A 265 -8.52 6.66 -26.20
CA GLU A 265 -7.54 7.73 -26.49
C GLU A 265 -6.81 8.25 -25.22
N MET A 266 -7.49 8.26 -24.08
CA MET A 266 -6.90 8.70 -22.82
C MET A 266 -6.08 7.58 -22.16
N GLU A 267 -6.57 6.35 -22.26
CA GLU A 267 -5.89 5.12 -21.84
C GLU A 267 -4.55 4.97 -22.58
N GLU A 268 -4.57 4.87 -23.92
CA GLU A 268 -3.37 4.73 -24.77
C GLU A 268 -2.31 5.81 -24.49
N LYS A 269 -2.76 7.04 -24.19
CA LYS A 269 -1.86 8.13 -23.84
C LYS A 269 -1.22 7.90 -22.47
N LEU A 270 -2.02 7.63 -21.44
CA LEU A 270 -1.51 7.44 -20.07
C LEU A 270 -0.58 6.23 -19.96
N GLU A 271 -0.85 5.18 -20.72
CA GLU A 271 -0.15 3.91 -20.58
C GLU A 271 1.21 3.88 -21.27
N SER A 272 1.38 4.68 -22.31
CA SER A 272 2.65 4.82 -23.04
C SER A 272 3.63 5.82 -22.41
N GLU A 273 3.17 6.67 -21.50
CA GLU A 273 3.97 7.74 -20.88
C GLU A 273 4.69 7.28 -19.60
N THR A 274 5.79 7.97 -19.27
CA THR A 274 6.50 7.81 -17.98
C THR A 274 6.67 9.16 -17.28
N ASP A 275 5.71 10.07 -17.47
CA ASP A 275 5.80 11.39 -16.86
C ASP A 275 5.69 11.26 -15.34
N THR A 276 6.67 11.83 -14.65
CA THR A 276 6.76 11.80 -13.20
C THR A 276 7.05 13.17 -12.60
N GLU A 277 6.93 14.24 -13.40
CA GLU A 277 7.20 15.62 -12.97
C GLU A 277 6.25 16.05 -11.83
N ASP A 278 4.97 15.65 -11.92
CA ASP A 278 3.94 16.00 -10.93
C ASP A 278 3.91 15.06 -9.71
N TRP A 279 4.88 14.14 -9.61
CA TRP A 279 4.99 13.18 -8.51
C TRP A 279 6.03 13.60 -7.47
N GLU A 280 5.61 13.63 -6.21
CA GLU A 280 6.44 14.07 -5.09
C GLU A 280 7.41 12.97 -4.69
N TRP A 281 8.68 13.09 -5.07
CA TRP A 281 9.70 12.07 -4.82
C TRP A 281 10.44 12.22 -3.49
N GLY A 282 9.94 13.05 -2.56
CA GLY A 282 10.58 13.41 -1.29
C GLY A 282 11.34 12.26 -0.58
N ASN A 283 12.47 12.61 0.07
CA ASN A 283 13.42 11.66 0.66
C ASN A 283 12.72 10.62 1.57
N GLY A 284 12.84 9.33 1.23
CA GLY A 284 12.25 8.22 2.00
C GLY A 284 12.56 8.31 3.49
N VAL A 285 11.56 8.68 4.28
CA VAL A 285 11.62 8.64 5.74
C VAL A 285 10.45 7.80 6.21
N ARG A 286 10.78 6.63 6.79
CA ARG A 286 9.83 5.80 7.55
C ARG A 286 9.07 6.68 8.55
N PRO A 287 7.76 6.47 8.77
CA PRO A 287 7.00 7.30 9.69
C PRO A 287 7.55 7.15 11.11
N ASN A 288 8.31 8.14 11.57
CA ASN A 288 8.68 8.27 12.97
C ASN A 288 7.49 8.93 13.70
N THR A 289 7.04 8.29 14.78
CA THR A 289 5.81 8.59 15.53
C THR A 289 5.87 9.89 16.35
N ARG A 290 6.22 11.01 15.71
CA ARG A 290 6.02 12.37 16.24
C ARG A 290 5.78 13.34 15.09
N ARG A 291 4.51 13.48 14.67
CA ARG A 291 4.06 14.62 13.85
C ARG A 291 4.37 15.91 14.62
N ARG A 292 5.30 16.72 14.09
CA ARG A 292 5.27 18.18 14.21
C ARG A 292 4.84 18.70 12.85
N GLY A 293 3.88 19.62 12.86
CA GLY A 293 3.13 20.10 11.70
C GLY A 293 3.99 20.46 10.50
N THR A 294 3.39 20.21 9.34
CA THR A 294 3.87 20.37 7.98
C THR A 294 4.36 21.78 7.67
N ALA A 295 5.43 21.87 6.89
CA ALA A 295 5.97 23.12 6.35
C ALA A 295 5.64 23.17 4.85
N LEU A 296 4.93 24.21 4.43
CA LEU A 296 4.77 24.59 3.02
C LEU A 296 6.11 25.09 2.46
N THR A 297 6.38 24.80 1.19
CA THR A 297 7.56 25.26 0.45
C THR A 297 7.41 26.73 -0.01
N PRO A 298 8.52 27.43 -0.34
CA PRO A 298 8.56 28.90 -0.38
C PRO A 298 8.70 29.47 -1.80
N SER A 299 7.60 29.92 -2.41
CA SER A 299 7.65 30.93 -3.49
C SER A 299 6.53 31.97 -3.44
N ASP A 300 5.36 31.67 -2.88
CA ASP A 300 4.21 32.59 -2.93
C ASP A 300 3.80 33.09 -1.54
N VAL A 301 4.76 33.66 -0.80
CA VAL A 301 4.45 34.29 0.48
C VAL A 301 3.72 35.61 0.21
N THR A 302 2.39 35.55 0.20
CA THR A 302 1.50 36.71 0.00
C THR A 302 1.31 37.56 1.26
N TYR A 303 1.86 37.14 2.41
CA TYR A 303 1.76 37.86 3.68
C TYR A 303 2.85 37.48 4.68
N TYR A 304 3.04 38.30 5.71
CA TYR A 304 4.01 38.10 6.79
C TYR A 304 3.34 38.05 8.16
N VAL A 305 4.00 37.42 9.13
CA VAL A 305 3.47 37.25 10.49
C VAL A 305 4.43 37.72 11.58
N SER A 306 3.91 38.30 12.65
CA SER A 306 4.66 38.65 13.88
C SER A 306 3.79 38.38 15.10
N THR A 307 4.34 37.86 16.18
CA THR A 307 3.63 37.94 17.47
C THR A 307 3.59 39.40 17.93
N GLY A 308 2.48 39.83 18.55
CA GLY A 308 2.27 41.22 18.96
C GLY A 308 3.39 41.77 19.83
N THR A 309 3.99 40.92 20.67
CA THR A 309 5.09 41.26 21.58
C THR A 309 6.49 41.17 20.95
N SER A 310 6.65 40.49 19.81
CA SER A 310 7.95 40.37 19.12
C SER A 310 8.26 41.61 18.29
N LYS A 311 9.54 42.01 18.24
CA LYS A 311 10.02 42.98 17.26
C LYS A 311 10.28 42.38 15.89
N LYS A 312 10.21 41.05 15.74
CA LYS A 312 10.53 40.35 14.48
C LYS A 312 9.27 39.90 13.76
N PHE A 313 9.21 40.15 12.45
CA PHE A 313 8.24 39.53 11.55
C PHE A 313 8.91 38.49 10.65
N HIS A 314 8.11 37.55 10.14
CA HIS A 314 8.55 36.31 9.53
C HIS A 314 7.71 35.97 8.29
N LYS A 315 8.30 35.29 7.30
CA LYS A 315 7.53 34.50 6.32
C LYS A 315 6.74 33.41 7.06
N PRO A 316 5.52 33.03 6.64
CA PRO A 316 4.71 31.98 7.29
C PRO A 316 5.44 30.64 7.38
N THR A 317 6.32 30.36 6.43
CA THR A 317 7.17 29.15 6.37
C THR A 317 8.40 29.19 7.28
N CYS A 318 8.61 30.29 8.01
CA CYS A 318 9.77 30.39 8.91
C CYS A 318 9.58 29.51 10.15
N ARG A 319 10.62 28.77 10.54
CA ARG A 319 10.66 28.00 11.81
C ARG A 319 10.37 28.79 13.09
N TYR A 320 10.39 30.13 13.04
CA TYR A 320 10.07 31.02 14.16
C TYR A 320 8.72 31.74 13.99
N ALA A 321 8.06 31.57 12.84
CA ALA A 321 6.70 32.06 12.64
C ALA A 321 5.73 31.27 13.52
N LYS A 322 4.71 31.98 14.01
CA LYS A 322 3.55 31.36 14.65
C LYS A 322 2.39 31.32 13.66
N PRO A 323 1.54 30.27 13.72
CA PRO A 323 0.31 30.20 12.92
C PRO A 323 -0.56 31.44 13.09
N LEU A 324 -1.25 31.86 12.04
CA LEU A 324 -2.11 33.06 12.09
C LEU A 324 -3.29 32.90 13.04
N GLU A 325 -3.73 31.66 13.24
CA GLU A 325 -4.84 31.27 14.09
C GLU A 325 -4.46 31.34 15.58
N GLU A 326 -3.16 31.46 15.93
CA GLU A 326 -2.72 31.64 17.31
C GLU A 326 -3.11 33.04 17.84
N PRO A 327 -3.73 33.16 19.03
CA PRO A 327 -4.09 34.44 19.62
C PRO A 327 -2.88 35.38 19.78
N GLY A 328 -3.00 36.60 19.27
CA GLY A 328 -1.95 37.63 19.36
C GLY A 328 -0.89 37.57 18.26
N VAL A 329 -1.07 36.75 17.23
CA VAL A 329 -0.30 36.83 15.97
C VAL A 329 -0.92 37.89 15.05
N LEU A 330 -0.08 38.78 14.55
CA LEU A 330 -0.43 39.84 13.60
C LEU A 330 -0.05 39.41 12.18
N LYS A 331 -0.94 39.68 11.23
CA LYS A 331 -0.72 39.51 9.78
C LYS A 331 -0.36 40.86 9.15
N PHE A 332 0.58 40.86 8.22
CA PHE A 332 0.91 41.99 7.36
C PHE A 332 0.84 41.55 5.90
N GLU A 333 0.10 42.26 5.06
CA GLU A 333 -0.05 41.90 3.64
C GLU A 333 1.21 42.25 2.83
N SER A 334 2.04 43.18 3.31
CA SER A 334 3.32 43.52 2.69
C SER A 334 4.46 43.68 3.71
N ARG A 335 5.70 43.68 3.19
CA ARG A 335 6.90 43.91 3.97
C ARG A 335 6.94 45.33 4.51
N GLU A 336 6.48 46.28 3.71
CA GLU A 336 6.39 47.70 4.02
C GLU A 336 5.45 47.95 5.20
N ASP A 337 4.30 47.25 5.25
CA ASP A 337 3.34 47.36 6.37
C ASP A 337 3.95 46.89 7.69
N ALA A 338 4.70 45.78 7.66
CA ALA A 338 5.38 45.25 8.85
C ALA A 338 6.47 46.22 9.36
N LEU A 339 7.21 46.85 8.45
CA LEU A 339 8.21 47.86 8.80
C LEU A 339 7.58 49.14 9.36
N ALA A 340 6.48 49.60 8.76
CA ALA A 340 5.73 50.77 9.24
C ALA A 340 5.13 50.54 10.64
N ALA A 341 4.76 49.29 10.96
CA ALA A 341 4.33 48.87 12.29
C ALA A 341 5.48 48.70 13.31
N GLY A 342 6.71 49.11 12.95
CA GLY A 342 7.89 49.06 13.82
C GLY A 342 8.46 47.66 14.04
N LYS A 343 8.12 46.70 13.17
CA LYS A 343 8.72 45.35 13.18
C LYS A 343 9.99 45.34 12.31
N GLU A 344 10.88 44.42 12.61
CA GLU A 344 12.16 44.22 11.92
C GLU A 344 12.18 42.85 11.24
N PRO A 345 12.80 42.71 10.06
CA PRO A 345 12.82 41.45 9.34
C PRO A 345 13.59 40.39 10.13
N CYS A 346 13.06 39.17 10.17
CA CYS A 346 13.76 38.03 10.73
C CYS A 346 15.03 37.74 9.92
N LYS A 347 16.18 37.67 10.61
CA LYS A 347 17.47 37.36 9.98
C LYS A 347 17.54 35.95 9.39
N VAL A 348 16.63 35.05 9.78
CA VAL A 348 16.64 33.64 9.40
C VAL A 348 15.84 33.40 8.11
N CYS A 349 14.57 33.80 8.06
CA CYS A 349 13.77 33.65 6.82
C CYS A 349 13.94 34.81 5.83
N LYS A 350 14.62 35.89 6.23
CA LYS A 350 14.85 37.10 5.42
C LYS A 350 13.57 37.53 4.66
N PRO A 351 12.49 37.84 5.41
CA PRO A 351 11.20 38.18 4.86
C PRO A 351 11.23 39.49 4.07
#